data_AF-A0A9D8XMB4-F1
#
_entry.id   AF-A0A9D8XMB4-F1
#
_cell.length_a   1.000
_cell.length_b   1.000
_cell.length_c   1.000
_cell.angle_alpha   90.00
_cell.angle_beta   90.00
_cell.angle_gamma   90.00
#
_symmetry.space_group_name_H-M   'P 1'
#
loop_
_entity.id
_entity.type
_entity.pdbx_description
1 polymer ?
#
loop_
_entity_poly.entity_id
_entity_poly.type
_entity_poly.pdbx_seq_one_letter_code
_entity_poly.pdbx_strand_id
1 'polypeptide(L)'
;MKEIYRYTSCAICIVILLLTSISCRENKRTDRRSIAHKTFSLPDIPPIISEANERKNYLTAHYWDNLAQCDTILLQDESIEQAFAHYITLLEEYPTEIAQLHITNSLQKMKTSSAWQKRLIDLAEHYLFDAGSPLMNESLYIPFAECALASGRLDAYQQDQMRYRLEIAHRNQPGSQATDFQFLRANGHKSSLHQTQAPQLLLVFYDPECQNCQAILEDLASNTILQRLQNQNRIKALMIYTEGDEAIWQAHKNH
;
A
#
# COMPACT_ATOMS: atom_id res chain seq x y z
N MET A 1 1.86 5.84 26.61
CA MET A 1 3.03 6.73 26.46
C MET A 1 2.67 7.84 25.49
N LYS A 2 2.08 8.90 26.02
CA LYS A 2 1.79 10.16 25.32
C LYS A 2 2.41 11.22 26.20
N GLU A 3 3.23 12.09 25.61
CA GLU A 3 3.71 13.40 26.10
C GLU A 3 5.13 13.59 25.57
N ILE A 4 5.31 14.65 24.79
CA ILE A 4 6.51 15.49 24.60
C ILE A 4 6.47 15.97 23.15
N TYR A 5 5.93 17.16 22.93
CA TYR A 5 6.45 18.20 22.02
C TYR A 5 5.52 19.43 22.14
N ARG A 6 5.78 20.27 23.15
CA ARG A 6 5.37 21.67 23.18
C ARG A 6 6.56 22.50 23.67
N TYR A 7 6.62 23.74 23.17
CA TYR A 7 7.59 24.81 23.46
C TYR A 7 8.92 24.67 22.68
N THR A 8 9.34 25.62 21.85
CA THR A 8 9.33 27.07 22.06
C THR A 8 9.36 27.84 20.72
N SER A 9 8.56 28.90 20.66
CA SER A 9 8.64 30.00 19.70
C SER A 9 8.86 31.24 20.55
N CYS A 10 9.96 31.98 20.37
CA CYS A 10 10.01 33.44 20.58
C CYS A 10 11.39 34.02 20.23
N ALA A 11 11.36 34.98 19.28
CA ALA A 11 12.10 36.25 19.21
C ALA A 11 13.62 36.29 19.48
N ILE A 12 14.37 36.98 18.60
CA ILE A 12 15.13 38.21 18.92
C ILE A 12 15.91 38.75 17.70
N CYS A 13 15.58 40.01 17.38
CA CYS A 13 16.39 41.14 16.90
C CYS A 13 17.20 41.14 15.59
N ILE A 14 16.77 42.06 14.73
CA ILE A 14 17.51 42.82 13.71
C ILE A 14 18.62 43.67 14.35
N VAL A 15 19.85 43.63 13.82
CA VAL A 15 20.84 44.74 13.88
C VAL A 15 21.64 44.79 12.56
N ILE A 16 21.96 46.02 12.16
CA ILE A 16 22.34 46.55 10.85
C ILE A 16 23.85 46.87 10.78
N LEU A 17 24.44 46.76 9.56
CA LEU A 17 25.64 47.40 8.97
C LEU A 17 27.00 47.37 9.71
N LEU A 18 28.07 46.97 9.00
CA LEU A 18 29.04 47.90 8.38
C LEU A 18 30.18 47.17 7.62
N LEU A 19 30.63 47.85 6.57
CA LEU A 19 31.67 47.51 5.60
C LEU A 19 33.06 47.36 6.22
N THR A 20 33.81 46.33 5.83
CA THR A 20 35.27 46.44 5.64
C THR A 20 35.70 45.71 4.37
N SER A 21 36.35 46.51 3.51
CA SER A 21 37.05 46.12 2.30
C SER A 21 38.37 45.39 2.61
N ILE A 22 38.90 44.73 1.56
CA ILE A 22 40.28 44.23 1.36
C ILE A 22 40.46 42.74 1.67
N SER A 23 40.43 41.91 0.63
CA SER A 23 41.67 41.41 0.03
C SER A 23 41.36 40.44 -1.10
N CYS A 24 41.78 40.77 -2.32
CA CYS A 24 41.91 39.81 -3.41
C CYS A 24 42.91 38.74 -2.97
N ARG A 25 42.41 37.54 -2.66
CA ARG A 25 43.25 36.34 -2.60
C ARG A 25 42.79 35.41 -3.70
N GLU A 26 43.63 35.27 -4.72
CA GLU A 26 43.52 34.24 -5.75
C GLU A 26 43.30 32.89 -5.09
N ASN A 27 42.06 32.43 -5.09
CA ASN A 27 41.76 31.07 -4.72
C ASN A 27 41.73 30.27 -6.02
N LYS A 28 42.81 29.50 -6.23
CA LYS A 28 42.88 28.46 -7.26
C LYS A 28 41.56 27.68 -7.19
N ARG A 29 40.78 27.75 -8.27
CA ARG A 29 39.63 26.87 -8.48
C ARG A 29 40.17 25.44 -8.47
N THR A 30 40.13 24.81 -7.31
CA THR A 30 39.96 23.37 -7.23
C THR A 30 38.61 23.11 -7.85
N ASP A 31 38.64 22.74 -9.13
CA ASP A 31 37.53 22.12 -9.83
C ASP A 31 37.26 20.76 -9.14
N ARG A 32 36.67 20.82 -7.94
CA ARG A 32 35.86 19.72 -7.44
C ARG A 32 34.63 19.72 -8.33
N ARG A 33 34.75 19.04 -9.45
CA ARG A 33 33.62 18.49 -10.17
C ARG A 33 32.88 17.64 -9.15
N SER A 34 31.92 18.22 -8.43
CA SER A 34 30.95 17.42 -7.69
C SER A 34 30.30 16.58 -8.78
N ILE A 35 30.53 15.28 -8.74
CA ILE A 35 29.74 14.36 -9.54
C ILE A 35 28.32 14.58 -9.01
N ALA A 36 27.53 15.36 -9.73
CA ALA A 36 26.14 15.57 -9.38
C ALA A 36 25.48 14.21 -9.58
N HIS A 37 25.24 13.51 -8.48
CA HIS A 37 24.54 12.24 -8.52
C HIS A 37 23.16 12.47 -9.13
N LYS A 38 22.78 11.64 -10.10
CA LYS A 38 21.45 11.73 -10.70
C LYS A 38 20.45 11.14 -9.72
N THR A 39 19.79 12.02 -8.98
CA THR A 39 18.70 11.68 -8.05
C THR A 39 17.37 11.55 -8.78
N PHE A 40 16.43 10.84 -8.17
CA PHE A 40 15.07 10.74 -8.69
C PHE A 40 14.38 12.11 -8.70
N SER A 41 13.67 12.39 -9.78
CA SER A 41 12.88 13.60 -9.96
C SER A 41 11.61 13.27 -10.76
N LEU A 42 10.50 13.89 -10.39
CA LEU A 42 9.23 13.75 -11.10
C LEU A 42 9.34 14.33 -12.52
N PRO A 43 8.53 13.83 -13.48
CA PRO A 43 8.51 14.38 -14.83
C PRO A 43 7.97 15.82 -14.83
N ASP A 44 8.52 16.65 -15.72
CA ASP A 44 7.92 17.96 -16.00
C ASP A 44 6.58 17.78 -16.70
N ILE A 45 5.54 18.43 -16.18
CA ILE A 45 4.20 18.42 -16.78
C ILE A 45 4.15 19.52 -17.85
N PRO A 46 3.91 19.19 -19.13
CA PRO A 46 3.80 20.17 -20.20
C PRO A 46 2.82 21.31 -19.87
N PRO A 47 3.21 22.59 -20.04
CA PRO A 47 2.33 23.73 -19.72
C PRO A 47 1.01 23.76 -20.50
N ILE A 48 0.94 23.04 -21.62
CA ILE A 48 -0.29 22.88 -22.41
C ILE A 48 -1.37 22.07 -21.68
N ILE A 49 -0.99 21.23 -20.72
CA ILE A 49 -1.92 20.50 -19.86
C ILE A 49 -2.24 21.39 -18.66
N SER A 50 -3.33 22.15 -18.78
CA SER A 50 -3.78 23.11 -17.76
C SER A 50 -4.74 22.50 -16.74
N GLU A 51 -5.58 21.55 -17.17
CA GLU A 51 -6.64 20.98 -16.34
C GLU A 51 -6.08 20.10 -15.22
N ALA A 52 -6.54 20.32 -13.98
CA ALA A 52 -5.97 19.66 -12.80
C ALA A 52 -5.99 18.13 -12.88
N ASN A 53 -7.10 17.55 -13.36
CA ASN A 53 -7.22 16.10 -13.52
C ASN A 53 -6.31 15.55 -14.62
N GLU A 54 -6.15 16.28 -15.73
CA GLU A 54 -5.25 15.87 -16.81
C GLU A 54 -3.78 15.95 -16.39
N ARG A 55 -3.42 16.98 -15.60
CA ARG A 55 -2.09 17.11 -14.99
C ARG A 55 -1.80 15.95 -14.05
N LYS A 56 -2.78 15.58 -13.20
CA LYS A 56 -2.67 14.41 -12.31
C LYS A 56 -2.47 13.13 -13.12
N ASN A 57 -3.32 12.87 -14.12
CA ASN A 57 -3.22 11.69 -14.98
C ASN A 57 -1.87 11.60 -15.70
N TYR A 58 -1.36 12.74 -16.19
CA TYR A 58 -0.04 12.82 -16.80
C TYR A 58 1.04 12.47 -15.78
N LEU A 59 1.03 13.09 -14.59
CA LEU A 59 1.99 12.79 -13.53
C LEU A 59 1.99 11.30 -13.17
N THR A 60 0.82 10.69 -12.96
CA THR A 60 0.70 9.26 -12.65
C THR A 60 1.26 8.39 -13.77
N ALA A 61 0.94 8.69 -15.03
CA ALA A 61 1.38 7.90 -16.18
C ALA A 61 2.89 8.02 -16.48
N HIS A 62 3.51 9.12 -16.08
CA HIS A 62 4.92 9.44 -16.34
C HIS A 62 5.79 9.42 -15.08
N TYR A 63 5.22 9.01 -13.94
CA TYR A 63 5.84 9.13 -12.61
C TYR A 63 7.26 8.55 -12.55
N TRP A 64 7.48 7.41 -13.21
CA TRP A 64 8.74 6.67 -13.20
C TRP A 64 9.63 6.93 -14.43
N ASP A 65 9.28 7.86 -15.34
CA ASP A 65 9.99 8.06 -16.61
C ASP A 65 11.46 8.45 -16.42
N ASN A 66 11.78 9.20 -15.36
CA ASN A 66 13.15 9.62 -15.04
C ASN A 66 13.94 8.57 -14.23
N LEU A 67 13.29 7.51 -13.72
CA LEU A 67 13.92 6.55 -12.81
C LEU A 67 15.09 5.81 -13.45
N ALA A 68 14.96 5.44 -14.73
CA ALA A 68 16.02 4.76 -15.48
C ALA A 68 17.32 5.57 -15.61
N GLN A 69 17.27 6.89 -15.42
CA GLN A 69 18.41 7.79 -15.51
C GLN A 69 19.14 7.98 -14.17
N CYS A 70 18.54 7.50 -13.07
CA CYS A 70 19.09 7.62 -11.72
C CYS A 70 20.29 6.71 -11.53
N ASP A 71 21.23 7.13 -10.68
CA ASP A 71 22.38 6.31 -10.33
C ASP A 71 21.92 5.03 -9.61
N THR A 72 22.47 3.88 -9.98
CA THR A 72 22.09 2.58 -9.38
C THR A 72 22.42 2.48 -7.89
N ILE A 73 23.26 3.37 -7.36
CA ILE A 73 23.48 3.51 -5.90
C ILE A 73 22.17 3.80 -5.16
N LEU A 74 21.19 4.41 -5.83
CA LEU A 74 19.89 4.73 -5.27
C LEU A 74 18.91 3.56 -5.22
N LEU A 75 19.28 2.37 -5.73
CA LEU A 75 18.38 1.20 -5.75
C LEU A 75 17.85 0.84 -4.37
N GLN A 76 18.61 1.09 -3.31
CA GLN A 76 18.24 0.81 -1.91
C GLN A 76 18.08 2.09 -1.08
N ASP A 77 17.98 3.24 -1.74
CA ASP A 77 17.86 4.52 -1.07
C ASP A 77 16.41 4.77 -0.61
N GLU A 78 16.28 5.38 0.57
CA GLU A 78 14.98 5.71 1.18
C GLU A 78 14.15 6.65 0.29
N SER A 79 14.79 7.51 -0.50
CA SER A 79 14.06 8.42 -1.41
C SER A 79 13.23 7.68 -2.47
N ILE A 80 13.70 6.51 -2.94
CA ILE A 80 12.95 5.69 -3.90
C ILE A 80 11.77 5.01 -3.23
N GLU A 81 11.94 4.60 -1.98
CA GLU A 81 10.88 4.00 -1.17
C GLU A 81 9.78 5.01 -0.85
N GLN A 82 10.16 6.22 -0.44
CA GLN A 82 9.22 7.33 -0.26
C GLN A 82 8.51 7.70 -1.57
N ALA A 83 9.25 7.74 -2.69
CA ALA A 83 8.66 7.96 -4.00
C ALA A 83 7.65 6.87 -4.38
N PHE A 84 7.90 5.61 -4.00
CA PHE A 84 6.98 4.51 -4.21
C PHE A 84 5.71 4.67 -3.36
N ALA A 85 5.84 4.96 -2.07
CA ALA A 85 4.69 5.21 -1.19
C ALA A 85 3.79 6.34 -1.73
N HIS A 86 4.38 7.47 -2.17
CA HIS A 86 3.64 8.55 -2.81
C HIS A 86 2.94 8.13 -4.11
N TYR A 87 3.57 7.26 -4.91
CA TYR A 87 2.94 6.73 -6.12
C TYR A 87 1.71 5.88 -5.78
N ILE A 88 1.76 5.06 -4.72
CA ILE A 88 0.60 4.29 -4.25
C ILE A 88 -0.52 5.21 -3.81
N THR A 89 -0.24 6.24 -3.00
CA THR A 89 -1.26 7.23 -2.60
C THR A 89 -1.91 7.92 -3.80
N LEU A 90 -1.15 8.22 -4.85
CA LEU A 90 -1.69 8.81 -6.08
C LEU A 90 -2.64 7.83 -6.80
N LEU A 91 -2.32 6.54 -6.79
CA LEU A 91 -3.13 5.48 -7.42
C LEU A 91 -4.46 5.24 -6.69
N GLU A 92 -4.53 5.46 -5.37
CA GLU A 92 -5.75 5.33 -4.57
C GLU A 92 -6.86 6.32 -4.99
N GLU A 93 -6.51 7.39 -5.71
CA GLU A 93 -7.48 8.34 -6.24
C GLU A 93 -8.20 7.85 -7.52
N TYR A 94 -7.84 6.67 -8.03
CA TYR A 94 -8.38 6.10 -9.26
C TYR A 94 -9.25 4.87 -8.97
N PRO A 95 -10.23 4.57 -9.85
CA PRO A 95 -10.81 3.23 -9.91
C PRO A 95 -9.72 2.18 -10.09
N THR A 96 -9.87 1.03 -9.41
CA THR A 96 -8.86 -0.03 -9.36
C THR A 96 -8.33 -0.43 -10.74
N GLU A 97 -9.22 -0.54 -11.74
CA GLU A 97 -8.85 -0.94 -13.10
C GLU A 97 -7.94 0.10 -13.78
N ILE A 98 -8.18 1.39 -13.51
CA ILE A 98 -7.36 2.48 -14.03
C ILE A 98 -6.02 2.56 -13.31
N ALA A 99 -6.01 2.35 -11.99
CA ALA A 99 -4.77 2.28 -11.21
C ALA A 99 -3.87 1.13 -11.68
N GLN A 100 -4.45 -0.07 -11.87
CA GLN A 100 -3.74 -1.23 -12.42
C GLN A 100 -3.17 -0.94 -13.81
N LEU A 101 -3.91 -0.23 -14.67
CA LEU A 101 -3.41 0.17 -15.98
C LEU A 101 -2.20 1.11 -15.88
N HIS A 102 -2.23 2.09 -14.98
CA HIS A 102 -1.07 2.98 -14.73
C HIS A 102 0.17 2.20 -14.27
N ILE A 103 0.01 1.23 -13.36
CA ILE A 103 1.09 0.36 -12.91
C ILE A 103 1.65 -0.45 -14.07
N THR A 104 0.79 -1.17 -14.80
CA THR A 104 1.19 -2.03 -15.92
C THR A 104 1.94 -1.24 -16.99
N ASN A 105 1.44 -0.07 -17.38
CA ASN A 105 2.10 0.79 -18.36
C ASN A 105 3.47 1.28 -17.88
N SER A 106 3.57 1.68 -16.60
CA SER A 106 4.84 2.11 -16.00
C SER A 106 5.86 0.97 -16.01
N LEU A 107 5.46 -0.23 -15.58
CA LEU A 107 6.33 -1.41 -15.57
C LEU A 107 6.78 -1.80 -16.98
N GLN A 108 5.91 -1.68 -17.98
CA GLN A 108 6.27 -1.94 -19.39
C GLN A 108 7.32 -0.96 -19.90
N LYS A 109 7.18 0.35 -19.62
CA LYS A 109 8.21 1.37 -19.96
C LYS A 109 9.57 1.04 -19.34
N MET A 110 9.58 0.42 -18.16
CA MET A 110 10.79 0.04 -17.43
C MET A 110 11.38 -1.33 -17.82
N LYS A 111 10.86 -2.01 -18.87
CA LYS A 111 11.31 -3.35 -19.25
C LYS A 111 12.82 -3.45 -19.55
N THR A 112 13.42 -2.37 -20.06
CA THR A 112 14.86 -2.28 -20.36
C THR A 112 15.72 -2.02 -19.13
N SER A 113 15.13 -1.55 -18.02
CA SER A 113 15.83 -1.21 -16.78
C SER A 113 15.53 -2.26 -15.71
N SER A 114 16.08 -3.47 -15.90
CA SER A 114 15.77 -4.65 -15.09
C SER A 114 15.98 -4.45 -13.59
N ALA A 115 17.00 -3.71 -13.17
CA ALA A 115 17.27 -3.45 -11.76
C ALA A 115 16.19 -2.57 -11.11
N TRP A 116 15.75 -1.50 -11.79
CA TRP A 116 14.71 -0.61 -11.30
C TRP A 116 13.34 -1.27 -11.30
N GLN A 117 13.00 -2.00 -12.37
CA GLN A 117 11.77 -2.79 -12.42
C GLN A 117 11.72 -3.82 -11.28
N LYS A 118 12.83 -4.52 -11.02
CA LYS A 118 12.94 -5.42 -9.88
C LYS A 118 12.73 -4.68 -8.55
N ARG A 119 13.39 -3.53 -8.34
CA ARG A 119 13.22 -2.76 -7.09
C ARG A 119 11.77 -2.37 -6.83
N LEU A 120 11.03 -1.95 -7.86
CA LEU A 120 9.62 -1.60 -7.70
C LEU A 120 8.74 -2.82 -7.38
N ILE A 121 9.06 -3.99 -7.94
CA ILE A 121 8.37 -5.24 -7.59
C ILE A 121 8.67 -5.64 -6.14
N ASP A 122 9.92 -5.52 -5.70
CA ASP A 122 10.33 -5.82 -4.31
C ASP A 122 9.61 -4.87 -3.32
N LEU A 123 9.48 -3.58 -3.67
CA LEU A 123 8.70 -2.61 -2.89
C LEU A 123 7.21 -2.93 -2.88
N ALA A 124 6.64 -3.33 -4.01
CA ALA A 124 5.23 -3.72 -4.10
C ALA A 124 4.92 -4.93 -3.21
N GLU A 125 5.82 -5.91 -3.14
CA GLU A 125 5.66 -7.04 -2.21
C GLU A 125 5.64 -6.58 -0.76
N HIS A 126 6.58 -5.72 -0.35
CA HIS A 126 6.64 -5.23 1.03
C HIS A 126 5.45 -4.35 1.42
N TYR A 127 5.03 -3.44 0.54
CA TYR A 127 4.01 -2.44 0.88
C TYR A 127 2.59 -2.88 0.55
N LEU A 128 2.37 -3.64 -0.52
CA LEU A 128 1.02 -3.93 -1.02
C LEU A 128 0.55 -5.35 -0.67
N PHE A 129 1.45 -6.27 -0.34
CA PHE A 129 1.10 -7.67 -0.06
C PHE A 129 1.33 -8.09 1.40
N ASP A 130 2.30 -7.49 2.11
CA ASP A 130 2.52 -7.77 3.53
C ASP A 130 1.31 -7.34 4.37
N ALA A 131 0.74 -8.28 5.13
CA ALA A 131 -0.41 -8.03 6.00
C ALA A 131 -0.12 -7.03 7.13
N GLY A 132 1.15 -6.82 7.49
CA GLY A 132 1.57 -5.80 8.45
C GLY A 132 1.69 -4.40 7.86
N SER A 133 1.60 -4.26 6.53
CA SER A 133 1.74 -2.96 5.86
C SER A 133 0.47 -2.12 5.99
N PRO A 134 0.57 -0.83 6.35
CA PRO A 134 -0.57 0.08 6.30
C PRO A 134 -1.02 0.42 4.87
N LEU A 135 -0.20 0.15 3.86
CA LEU A 135 -0.52 0.35 2.44
C LEU A 135 -0.99 -0.94 1.74
N MET A 136 -1.25 -2.01 2.51
CA MET A 136 -1.65 -3.31 1.96
C MET A 136 -2.85 -3.13 1.02
N ASN A 137 -2.69 -3.58 -0.23
CA ASN A 137 -3.70 -3.49 -1.27
C ASN A 137 -3.39 -4.53 -2.35
N GLU A 138 -3.98 -5.72 -2.21
CA GLU A 138 -3.77 -6.85 -3.12
C GLU A 138 -4.16 -6.50 -4.57
N SER A 139 -5.18 -5.65 -4.76
CA SER A 139 -5.60 -5.22 -6.10
C SER A 139 -4.50 -4.43 -6.81
N LEU A 140 -3.77 -3.56 -6.11
CA LEU A 140 -2.64 -2.82 -6.67
C LEU A 140 -1.37 -3.68 -6.78
N TYR A 141 -1.25 -4.75 -5.98
CA TYR A 141 -0.12 -5.69 -6.05
C TYR A 141 -0.14 -6.55 -7.33
N ILE A 142 -1.32 -7.01 -7.77
CA ILE A 142 -1.52 -7.90 -8.94
C ILE A 142 -0.64 -7.53 -10.16
N PRO A 143 -0.68 -6.30 -10.71
CA PRO A 143 0.10 -5.96 -11.91
C PRO A 143 1.63 -6.05 -11.71
N PHE A 144 2.14 -5.85 -10.48
CA PHE A 144 3.56 -6.07 -10.19
C PHE A 144 3.91 -7.55 -10.23
N ALA A 145 3.08 -8.40 -9.61
CA ALA A 145 3.27 -9.86 -9.60
C ALA A 145 3.18 -10.46 -11.01
N GLU A 146 2.19 -10.04 -11.81
CA GLU A 146 2.05 -10.43 -13.22
C GLU A 146 3.28 -10.02 -14.03
N CYS A 147 3.77 -8.78 -13.86
CA CYS A 147 4.99 -8.32 -14.51
C CYS A 147 6.21 -9.14 -14.10
N ALA A 148 6.34 -9.50 -12.82
CA ALA A 148 7.44 -10.32 -12.32
C ALA A 148 7.47 -11.69 -13.01
N LEU A 149 6.31 -12.37 -13.10
CA LEU A 149 6.16 -13.65 -13.79
C LEU A 149 6.44 -13.54 -15.29
N ALA A 150 5.93 -12.51 -15.95
CA ALA A 150 6.13 -12.27 -17.38
C ALA A 150 7.57 -11.89 -17.74
N SER A 151 8.38 -11.45 -16.77
CA SER A 151 9.74 -10.99 -17.01
C SER A 151 10.72 -12.08 -17.41
N GLY A 152 10.44 -13.35 -17.05
CA GLY A 152 11.35 -14.48 -17.24
C GLY A 152 12.63 -14.41 -16.40
N ARG A 153 12.68 -13.56 -15.37
CA ARG A 153 13.89 -13.33 -14.53
C ARG A 153 13.88 -14.04 -13.19
N LEU A 154 12.76 -14.65 -12.82
CA LEU A 154 12.59 -15.39 -11.58
C LEU A 154 13.12 -16.82 -11.74
N ASP A 155 13.80 -17.33 -10.73
CA ASP A 155 14.11 -18.76 -10.64
C ASP A 155 12.85 -19.60 -10.36
N ALA A 156 12.96 -20.93 -10.40
CA ALA A 156 11.81 -21.81 -10.23
C ALA A 156 11.09 -21.62 -8.88
N TYR A 157 11.84 -21.44 -7.80
CA TYR A 157 11.28 -21.24 -6.47
C TYR A 157 10.54 -19.89 -6.38
N GLN A 158 11.17 -18.82 -6.88
CA GLN A 158 10.57 -17.50 -6.94
C GLN A 158 9.31 -17.46 -7.82
N GLN A 159 9.29 -18.21 -8.92
CA GLN A 159 8.11 -18.35 -9.77
C GLN A 159 6.94 -19.01 -9.04
N ASP A 160 7.20 -20.10 -8.33
CA ASP A 160 6.16 -20.80 -7.56
C ASP A 160 5.61 -19.92 -6.44
N GLN A 161 6.49 -19.23 -5.70
CA GLN A 161 6.10 -18.28 -4.67
C GLN A 161 5.26 -17.13 -5.24
N MET A 162 5.68 -16.55 -6.36
CA MET A 162 4.96 -15.44 -7.01
C MET A 162 3.59 -15.89 -7.55
N ARG A 163 3.50 -17.09 -8.13
CA ARG A 163 2.22 -17.67 -8.58
C ARG A 163 1.26 -17.90 -7.43
N TYR A 164 1.75 -18.43 -6.31
CA TYR A 164 0.94 -18.62 -5.11
C TYR A 164 0.40 -17.29 -4.59
N ARG A 165 1.25 -16.26 -4.47
CA ARG A 165 0.82 -14.93 -4.03
C ARG A 165 -0.21 -14.31 -4.96
N LEU A 166 -0.01 -14.42 -6.27
CA LEU A 166 -0.97 -13.93 -7.26
C LEU A 166 -2.31 -14.67 -7.15
N GLU A 167 -2.27 -15.99 -6.93
CA GLU A 167 -3.49 -16.78 -6.68
C GLU A 167 -4.23 -16.28 -5.44
N ILE A 168 -3.53 -16.02 -4.33
CA ILE A 168 -4.14 -15.47 -3.11
C ILE A 168 -4.70 -14.08 -3.37
N ALA A 169 -3.93 -13.18 -4.00
CA ALA A 169 -4.36 -11.82 -4.29
C ALA A 169 -5.61 -11.77 -5.18
N HIS A 170 -5.84 -12.75 -6.06
CA HIS A 170 -7.06 -12.81 -6.86
C HIS A 170 -8.29 -13.29 -6.08
N ARG A 171 -8.15 -13.92 -4.93
CA ARG A 171 -9.28 -14.40 -4.14
C ARG A 171 -9.99 -13.23 -3.47
N ASN A 172 -11.32 -13.24 -3.51
CA ASN A 172 -12.18 -12.28 -2.79
C ASN A 172 -11.92 -10.81 -3.15
N GLN A 173 -11.44 -10.54 -4.37
CA GLN A 173 -11.26 -9.18 -4.89
C GLN A 173 -12.59 -8.40 -4.83
N PRO A 174 -12.55 -7.07 -4.58
CA PRO A 174 -13.76 -6.25 -4.60
C PRO A 174 -14.58 -6.44 -5.88
N GLY A 175 -15.89 -6.64 -5.74
CA GLY A 175 -16.79 -6.91 -6.86
C GLY A 175 -16.86 -8.37 -7.33
N SER A 176 -15.95 -9.25 -6.88
CA SER A 176 -16.02 -10.69 -7.13
C SER A 176 -16.89 -11.42 -6.10
N GLN A 177 -17.35 -12.63 -6.45
CA GLN A 177 -18.02 -13.49 -5.48
C GLN A 177 -16.99 -14.06 -4.49
N ALA A 178 -17.26 -13.91 -3.20
CA ALA A 178 -16.41 -14.48 -2.15
C ALA A 178 -16.31 -16.01 -2.26
N THR A 179 -15.14 -16.54 -1.93
CA THR A 179 -14.83 -17.97 -1.95
C THR A 179 -15.69 -18.69 -0.90
N ASP A 180 -16.39 -19.75 -1.31
CA ASP A 180 -17.19 -20.53 -0.35
C ASP A 180 -16.29 -21.30 0.61
N PHE A 181 -16.76 -21.47 1.84
CA PHE A 181 -16.12 -22.33 2.83
C PHE A 181 -17.19 -22.92 3.75
N GLN A 182 -16.89 -24.08 4.31
CA GLN A 182 -17.79 -24.78 5.23
C GLN A 182 -17.44 -24.43 6.68
N PHE A 183 -18.46 -24.32 7.53
CA PHE A 183 -18.30 -24.08 8.96
C PHE A 183 -19.35 -24.84 9.78
N LEU A 184 -19.05 -25.03 11.07
CA LEU A 184 -19.99 -25.60 12.05
C LEU A 184 -20.73 -24.49 12.79
N ARG A 185 -22.04 -24.65 12.93
CA ARG A 185 -22.89 -23.75 13.72
C ARG A 185 -22.91 -24.18 15.18
N ALA A 186 -23.31 -23.27 16.07
CA ALA A 186 -23.51 -23.52 17.52
C ALA A 186 -24.36 -24.76 17.87
N ASN A 187 -25.23 -25.18 16.95
CA ASN A 187 -26.10 -26.34 17.10
C ASN A 187 -25.54 -27.64 16.47
N GLY A 188 -24.26 -27.64 16.07
CA GLY A 188 -23.57 -28.78 15.47
C GLY A 188 -23.83 -29.00 13.97
N HIS A 189 -24.73 -28.24 13.36
CA HIS A 189 -25.00 -28.38 11.92
C HIS A 189 -23.90 -27.72 11.09
N LYS A 190 -23.49 -28.40 10.01
CA LYS A 190 -22.63 -27.84 8.97
C LYS A 190 -23.42 -26.84 8.12
N SER A 191 -22.78 -25.75 7.72
CA SER A 191 -23.28 -24.78 6.74
C SER A 191 -22.12 -24.18 5.94
N SER A 192 -22.42 -23.30 4.98
CA SER A 192 -21.40 -22.61 4.19
C SER A 192 -21.67 -21.11 4.05
N LEU A 193 -20.66 -20.37 3.61
CA LEU A 193 -20.80 -18.94 3.33
C LEU A 193 -21.94 -18.69 2.34
N HIS A 194 -21.96 -19.43 1.23
CA HIS A 194 -22.97 -19.29 0.18
C HIS A 194 -24.38 -19.72 0.63
N GLN A 195 -24.50 -20.58 1.65
CA GLN A 195 -25.78 -20.94 2.25
C GLN A 195 -26.31 -19.88 3.24
N THR A 196 -25.48 -18.92 3.64
CA THR A 196 -25.86 -17.90 4.63
C THR A 196 -26.70 -16.80 3.98
N GLN A 197 -28.02 -16.87 4.17
CA GLN A 197 -28.94 -15.86 3.66
C GLN A 197 -28.86 -14.55 4.47
N ALA A 198 -28.55 -13.45 3.79
CA ALA A 198 -28.61 -12.08 4.30
C ALA A 198 -28.67 -11.09 3.13
N PRO A 199 -29.34 -9.92 3.25
CA PRO A 199 -29.28 -8.88 2.22
C PRO A 199 -27.87 -8.30 2.06
N GLN A 200 -27.16 -8.15 3.19
CA GLN A 200 -25.73 -7.86 3.25
C GLN A 200 -25.11 -8.71 4.35
N LEU A 201 -23.89 -9.19 4.14
CA LEU A 201 -23.19 -10.04 5.09
C LEU A 201 -21.88 -9.38 5.50
N LEU A 202 -21.70 -9.16 6.80
CA LEU A 202 -20.42 -8.82 7.41
C LEU A 202 -19.77 -10.13 7.86
N LEU A 203 -18.76 -10.59 7.15
CA LEU A 203 -17.97 -11.77 7.51
C LEU A 203 -16.79 -11.35 8.39
N VAL A 204 -16.65 -11.96 9.56
CA VAL A 204 -15.57 -11.65 10.50
C VAL A 204 -14.85 -12.94 10.89
N PHE A 205 -13.58 -13.04 10.55
CA PHE A 205 -12.69 -14.07 11.08
C PHE A 205 -12.08 -13.56 12.38
N TYR A 206 -12.13 -14.37 13.44
CA TYR A 206 -11.64 -13.96 14.75
C TYR A 206 -10.97 -15.12 15.50
N ASP A 207 -10.04 -14.74 16.36
CA ASP A 207 -9.44 -15.60 17.36
C ASP A 207 -9.84 -15.09 18.76
N PRO A 208 -10.56 -15.88 19.58
CA PRO A 208 -10.94 -15.53 20.96
C PRO A 208 -9.76 -15.19 21.87
N GLU A 209 -8.57 -15.75 21.62
CA GLU A 209 -7.39 -15.53 22.45
C GLU A 209 -6.60 -14.26 22.02
N CYS A 210 -6.96 -13.67 20.88
CA CYS A 210 -6.35 -12.45 20.38
C CYS A 210 -7.00 -11.20 20.98
N GLN A 211 -6.24 -10.48 21.83
CA GLN A 211 -6.70 -9.23 22.46
C GLN A 211 -7.12 -8.16 21.43
N ASN A 212 -6.42 -8.09 20.29
CA ASN A 212 -6.77 -7.15 19.23
C ASN A 212 -8.09 -7.55 18.55
N CYS A 213 -8.35 -8.85 18.35
CA CYS A 213 -9.65 -9.31 17.88
C CYS A 213 -10.76 -8.91 18.85
N GLN A 214 -10.57 -9.13 20.16
CA GLN A 214 -11.57 -8.74 21.17
C GLN A 214 -11.91 -7.25 21.11
N ALA A 215 -10.91 -6.37 21.02
CA ALA A 215 -11.15 -4.92 20.89
C ALA A 215 -11.95 -4.57 19.63
N ILE A 216 -11.63 -5.20 18.49
CA ILE A 216 -12.39 -5.00 17.23
C ILE A 216 -13.84 -5.49 17.38
N LEU A 217 -14.06 -6.62 18.06
CA LEU A 217 -15.41 -7.13 18.30
C LEU A 217 -16.24 -6.19 19.17
N GLU A 218 -15.64 -5.59 20.20
CA GLU A 218 -16.29 -4.56 21.03
C GLU A 218 -16.64 -3.30 20.23
N ASP A 219 -15.74 -2.85 19.35
CA ASP A 219 -15.99 -1.72 18.45
C ASP A 219 -17.12 -2.02 17.46
N LEU A 220 -17.15 -3.22 16.87
CA LEU A 220 -18.23 -3.66 15.99
C LEU A 220 -19.57 -3.73 16.74
N ALA A 221 -19.56 -4.26 17.96
CA ALA A 221 -20.76 -4.39 18.80
C ALA A 221 -21.32 -3.03 19.23
N SER A 222 -20.46 -2.04 19.49
CA SER A 222 -20.85 -0.68 19.91
C SER A 222 -21.15 0.27 18.73
N ASN A 223 -20.92 -0.16 17.48
CA ASN A 223 -21.14 0.66 16.30
C ASN A 223 -22.64 0.90 16.03
N THR A 224 -23.10 2.12 16.26
CA THR A 224 -24.52 2.51 16.12
C THR A 224 -25.08 2.34 14.70
N ILE A 225 -24.26 2.43 13.66
CA ILE A 225 -24.69 2.23 12.27
C ILE A 225 -24.95 0.74 12.03
N LEU A 226 -24.02 -0.13 12.46
CA LEU A 226 -24.19 -1.58 12.35
C LEU A 226 -25.40 -2.05 13.15
N GLN A 227 -25.56 -1.59 14.40
CA GLN A 227 -26.74 -1.91 15.21
C GLN A 227 -28.05 -1.49 14.51
N ARG A 228 -28.11 -0.29 13.93
CA ARG A 228 -29.28 0.16 13.18
C ARG A 228 -29.56 -0.73 11.96
N LEU A 229 -28.54 -1.08 11.19
CA LEU A 229 -28.69 -1.94 10.01
C LEU A 229 -29.14 -3.35 10.39
N GLN A 230 -28.63 -3.91 11.49
CA GLN A 230 -29.04 -5.21 12.03
C GLN A 230 -30.50 -5.17 12.51
N ASN A 231 -30.91 -4.15 13.26
CA ASN A 231 -32.29 -3.97 13.72
C ASN A 231 -33.29 -3.82 12.56
N GLN A 232 -32.83 -3.32 11.41
CA GLN A 232 -33.61 -3.23 10.18
C GLN A 232 -33.54 -4.49 9.30
N ASN A 233 -32.88 -5.56 9.75
CA ASN A 233 -32.61 -6.78 8.97
C ASN A 233 -31.88 -6.52 7.64
N ARG A 234 -31.09 -5.45 7.53
CA ARG A 234 -30.36 -5.08 6.31
C ARG A 234 -28.99 -5.71 6.22
N ILE A 235 -28.39 -6.05 7.36
CA ILE A 235 -27.09 -6.71 7.45
C ILE A 235 -27.13 -7.84 8.47
N LYS A 236 -26.37 -8.89 8.21
CA LYS A 236 -26.10 -9.98 9.15
C LYS A 236 -24.60 -10.08 9.39
N ALA A 237 -24.18 -10.30 10.63
CA ALA A 237 -22.80 -10.65 10.93
C ALA A 237 -22.65 -12.18 10.96
N LEU A 238 -21.59 -12.70 10.34
CA LEU A 238 -21.17 -14.09 10.41
C LEU A 238 -19.77 -14.13 11.01
N MET A 239 -19.67 -14.61 12.25
CA MET A 239 -18.44 -14.72 13.02
C MET A 239 -17.86 -16.12 12.81
N ILE A 240 -16.61 -16.21 12.34
CA ILE A 240 -15.91 -17.47 12.05
C ILE A 240 -14.66 -17.55 12.89
N TYR A 241 -14.61 -18.58 13.74
CA TYR A 241 -13.41 -18.93 14.50
C TYR A 241 -12.48 -19.80 13.64
N THR A 242 -11.18 -19.48 13.64
CA THR A 242 -10.20 -20.06 12.72
C THR A 242 -9.28 -21.14 13.30
N GLU A 243 -9.08 -21.19 14.62
CA GLU A 243 -8.03 -22.06 15.21
C GLU A 243 -8.47 -23.50 15.47
N GLY A 244 -9.78 -23.79 15.38
CA GLY A 244 -10.30 -25.16 15.37
C GLY A 244 -10.36 -25.89 16.73
N ASP A 245 -10.04 -25.23 17.85
CA ASP A 245 -10.27 -25.78 19.19
C ASP A 245 -11.76 -25.68 19.58
N GLU A 246 -12.44 -26.83 19.58
CA GLU A 246 -13.86 -26.90 19.90
C GLU A 246 -14.15 -26.46 21.35
N ALA A 247 -13.27 -26.72 22.31
CA ALA A 247 -13.50 -26.34 23.70
C ALA A 247 -13.46 -24.81 23.88
N ILE A 248 -12.50 -24.14 23.24
CA ILE A 248 -12.39 -22.68 23.22
C ILE A 248 -13.62 -22.08 22.52
N TRP A 249 -14.02 -22.64 21.38
CA TRP A 249 -15.21 -22.19 20.67
C TRP A 249 -16.49 -22.34 21.52
N GLN A 250 -16.69 -23.48 22.18
CA GLN A 250 -17.85 -23.73 23.04
C GLN A 250 -17.93 -22.73 24.22
N ALA A 251 -16.79 -22.32 24.76
CA ALA A 251 -16.72 -21.34 25.84
C ALA A 251 -17.12 -19.92 25.39
N HIS A 252 -16.88 -19.58 24.12
CA HIS A 252 -17.06 -18.22 23.59
C HIS A 252 -18.22 -18.06 22.60
N LYS A 253 -18.93 -19.13 22.22
CA LYS A 253 -19.98 -19.12 21.18
C LYS A 253 -21.20 -18.23 21.47
N ASN A 254 -21.40 -17.81 22.71
CA ASN A 254 -22.54 -16.99 23.15
C ASN A 254 -22.16 -15.52 23.42
N HIS A 255 -20.90 -15.16 23.21
CA HIS A 255 -20.38 -13.79 23.31
C HIS A 255 -20.24 -13.20 21.90
#